data_AF-A0AAJ2AXU9-F1
#
_entry.id   AF-A0AAJ2AXU9-F1
#
_cell.length_a   1.000
_cell.length_b   1.000
_cell.length_c   1.000
_cell.angle_alpha   90.00
_cell.angle_beta   90.00
_cell.angle_gamma   90.00
#
_symmetry.space_group_name_H-M   'P 1'
#
loop_
_entity.id
_entity.type
_entity.pdbx_description
1 polymer ?
#
loop_
_entity_poly.entity_id
_entity_poly.type
_entity_poly.pdbx_seq_one_letter_code
_entity_poly.pdbx_strand_id
1 'polypeptide(L)'
;MGSILEMMIVLIGAALLTVQGIKEDVAAKRQNLLQIEGQSIATINAALGSYITDNYGTLIPAGFSQTTSTPIAAPTLAQLSAQSNNHVSFKNGPFWGGTYQIGLAVVPDNCSTAAGTCHLASQIYPSLPLLKAGTADIAGAGILSAAGGAMFGYSTNRAPGTITGNQGRWSLPNPVGNRAGMVLAINGFGADGNSPYYRRDGALPLTGTMNANNQDIQNAGDITGKTLKLQAGNSLGIGSGASYYGDTTNAAVRTKGSLVVQNYDGSSFAPVSAGAGSFNGDVTVNGFAILNRNASVNGYMQIIGSGVRGQACTTDAAVVRDSSTWSSLLLCSFGRWQPIGTANNNAGAGVPCATAGAFYTDVNNNGYICNYEGYMSPVTNTLSNFTLIYKVVVADTYPWVTKPSCPGGSAVVDMIPQTTGANVTVGQPYESVIYRMNDGGTYWVPQITLIQAGTGANESGNDLNLRATAVVQCQYYNGAAPGY
;
A
#
# COMPACT_ATOMS: atom_id res chain seq x y z
N MET A 1 79.98 -82.81 9.25
CA MET A 1 80.29 -82.46 7.86
C MET A 1 79.01 -82.66 7.07
N GLY A 2 78.27 -81.57 6.80
CA GLY A 2 77.12 -81.64 5.89
C GLY A 2 77.63 -81.99 4.49
N SER A 3 76.99 -82.96 3.87
CA SER A 3 77.35 -83.44 2.53
C SER A 3 77.26 -82.27 1.52
N ILE A 4 78.14 -82.26 0.51
CA ILE A 4 78.04 -81.32 -0.64
C ILE A 4 76.62 -81.28 -1.22
N LEU A 5 75.88 -82.39 -1.13
CA LEU A 5 74.49 -82.50 -1.57
C LEU A 5 73.53 -81.58 -0.79
N GLU A 6 73.71 -81.43 0.53
CA GLU A 6 72.89 -80.55 1.38
C GLU A 6 73.14 -79.07 1.07
N MET A 7 74.40 -78.70 0.82
CA MET A 7 74.76 -77.33 0.45
C MET A 7 74.18 -76.93 -0.92
N MET A 8 74.15 -77.86 -1.88
CA MET A 8 73.52 -77.63 -3.18
C MET A 8 72.00 -77.45 -3.08
N ILE A 9 71.31 -78.26 -2.27
CA ILE A 9 69.85 -78.15 -2.09
C ILE A 9 69.48 -76.82 -1.44
N VAL A 10 70.25 -76.37 -0.42
CA VAL A 10 70.02 -75.07 0.23
C VAL A 10 70.24 -73.91 -0.73
N LEU A 11 71.29 -73.95 -1.56
CA LEU A 11 71.55 -72.90 -2.55
C LEU A 11 70.47 -72.82 -3.63
N ILE A 12 70.00 -73.96 -4.14
CA ILE A 12 68.91 -74.01 -5.13
C ILE A 12 67.59 -73.53 -4.50
N GLY A 13 67.29 -73.95 -3.27
CA GLY A 13 66.11 -73.50 -2.53
C GLY A 13 66.11 -71.99 -2.27
N ALA A 14 67.24 -71.43 -1.83
CA ALA A 14 67.39 -69.99 -1.61
C ALA A 14 67.28 -69.19 -2.93
N ALA A 15 67.86 -69.67 -4.03
CA ALA A 15 67.73 -69.04 -5.35
C ALA A 15 66.28 -69.07 -5.87
N LEU A 16 65.54 -70.16 -5.67
CA LEU A 16 64.14 -70.25 -6.07
C LEU A 16 63.23 -69.33 -5.24
N LEU A 17 63.44 -69.28 -3.91
CA LEU A 17 62.68 -68.41 -3.01
C LEU A 17 62.95 -66.93 -3.27
N THR A 18 64.20 -66.55 -3.54
CA THR A 18 64.54 -65.17 -3.92
C THR A 18 63.93 -64.77 -5.27
N VAL A 19 63.91 -65.67 -6.26
CA VAL A 19 63.23 -65.43 -7.53
C VAL A 19 61.71 -65.31 -7.35
N GLN A 20 61.09 -66.10 -6.48
CA GLN A 20 59.67 -65.96 -6.13
C GLN A 20 59.40 -64.62 -5.44
N GLY A 21 60.21 -64.23 -4.44
CA GLY A 21 60.07 -62.95 -3.74
C GLY A 21 60.19 -61.75 -4.67
N ILE A 22 61.14 -61.77 -5.62
CA ILE A 22 61.27 -60.71 -6.64
C ILE A 22 60.03 -60.65 -7.53
N LYS A 23 59.48 -61.81 -7.95
CA LYS A 23 58.27 -61.85 -8.78
C LYS A 23 57.06 -61.28 -8.06
N GLU A 24 56.89 -61.58 -6.77
CA GLU A 24 55.80 -61.06 -5.95
C GLU A 24 55.94 -59.55 -5.68
N ASP A 25 57.14 -59.06 -5.36
CA ASP A 25 57.39 -57.63 -5.18
C ASP A 25 57.15 -56.82 -6.47
N VAL A 26 57.60 -57.34 -7.62
CA VAL A 26 57.32 -56.72 -8.93
C VAL A 26 55.83 -56.72 -9.24
N ALA A 27 55.10 -57.78 -8.89
CA ALA A 27 53.65 -57.83 -9.05
C ALA A 27 52.93 -56.81 -8.16
N ALA A 28 53.32 -56.69 -6.89
CA ALA A 28 52.76 -55.72 -5.95
C ALA A 28 53.03 -54.28 -6.38
N LYS A 29 54.27 -53.96 -6.77
CA LYS A 29 54.62 -52.63 -7.32
C LYS A 29 53.83 -52.29 -8.57
N ARG A 30 53.64 -53.25 -9.48
CA ARG A 30 52.81 -53.04 -10.68
C ARG A 30 51.35 -52.79 -10.32
N GLN A 31 50.79 -53.52 -9.36
CA GLN A 31 49.41 -53.26 -8.88
C GLN A 31 49.27 -51.86 -8.29
N ASN A 32 50.24 -51.41 -7.47
CA ASN A 32 50.25 -50.05 -6.92
C ASN A 32 50.32 -48.98 -8.03
N LEU A 33 51.17 -49.18 -9.05
CA LEU A 33 51.22 -48.27 -10.20
C LEU A 33 49.89 -48.21 -10.96
N LEU A 34 49.23 -49.36 -11.17
CA LEU A 34 47.91 -49.42 -11.81
C LEU A 34 46.83 -48.69 -11.00
N GLN A 35 46.85 -48.81 -9.67
CA GLN A 35 45.92 -48.10 -8.79
C GLN A 35 46.14 -46.58 -8.83
N ILE A 36 47.40 -46.14 -8.71
CA ILE A 36 47.77 -44.72 -8.79
C ILE A 36 47.35 -44.14 -10.15
N GLU A 37 47.56 -44.89 -11.22
CA GLU A 37 47.15 -44.49 -12.55
C GLU A 37 45.62 -44.38 -12.68
N GLY A 38 44.87 -45.32 -12.10
CA GLY A 38 43.40 -45.24 -12.04
C GLY A 38 42.92 -43.97 -11.33
N GLN A 39 43.56 -43.62 -10.20
CA GLN A 39 43.28 -42.37 -9.47
C GLN A 39 43.69 -41.12 -10.26
N SER A 40 44.80 -41.18 -11.00
CA SER A 40 45.25 -40.10 -11.87
C SER A 40 44.22 -39.79 -12.95
N ILE A 41 43.73 -40.83 -13.65
CA ILE A 41 42.67 -40.67 -14.67
C ILE A 41 41.37 -40.19 -14.01
N ALA A 42 41.05 -40.65 -12.80
CA ALA A 42 39.85 -40.20 -12.09
C ALA A 42 39.92 -38.70 -11.76
N THR A 43 41.09 -38.20 -11.40
CA THR A 43 41.33 -36.77 -11.16
C THR A 43 41.17 -35.96 -12.45
N ILE A 44 41.68 -36.46 -13.59
CA ILE A 44 41.48 -35.81 -14.90
C ILE A 44 39.98 -35.81 -15.27
N ASN A 45 39.29 -36.93 -15.05
CA ASN A 45 37.85 -37.05 -15.34
C ASN A 45 37.01 -36.11 -14.46
N ALA A 46 37.40 -35.91 -13.19
CA ALA A 46 36.79 -34.93 -12.31
C ALA A 46 37.03 -33.48 -12.81
N ALA A 47 38.26 -33.15 -13.22
CA ALA A 47 38.58 -31.85 -13.80
C ALA A 47 37.81 -31.59 -15.10
N LEU A 48 37.58 -32.63 -15.91
CA LEU A 48 36.73 -32.56 -17.09
C LEU A 48 35.27 -32.25 -16.74
N GLY A 49 34.75 -32.82 -15.64
CA GLY A 49 33.44 -32.47 -15.11
C GLY A 49 33.33 -31.00 -14.66
N SER A 50 34.35 -30.47 -14.00
CA SER A 50 34.43 -29.04 -13.66
C SER A 50 34.47 -28.17 -14.92
N TYR A 51 35.33 -28.49 -15.89
CA TYR A 51 35.41 -27.76 -17.16
C TYR A 51 34.05 -27.71 -17.87
N ILE A 52 33.34 -28.83 -17.95
CA ILE A 52 32.00 -28.89 -18.56
C ILE A 52 31.01 -27.99 -17.83
N THR A 53 31.07 -27.97 -16.50
CA THR A 53 30.18 -27.14 -15.68
C THR A 53 30.46 -25.65 -15.90
N ASP A 54 31.73 -25.25 -15.86
CA ASP A 54 32.15 -23.84 -15.98
C ASP A 54 31.97 -23.29 -17.39
N ASN A 55 32.09 -24.15 -18.41
CA ASN A 55 32.00 -23.76 -19.82
C ASN A 55 30.68 -24.22 -20.46
N TYR A 56 29.68 -24.67 -19.68
CA TYR A 56 28.46 -25.26 -20.25
C TYR A 56 27.76 -24.31 -21.24
N GLY A 57 27.62 -23.03 -20.88
CA GLY A 57 26.94 -22.05 -21.73
C GLY A 57 27.69 -21.71 -23.03
N THR A 58 29.00 -21.93 -23.09
CA THR A 58 29.79 -21.76 -24.32
C THR A 58 29.78 -23.03 -25.17
N LEU A 59 29.76 -24.21 -24.52
CA LEU A 59 29.70 -25.51 -25.18
C LEU A 59 28.30 -25.84 -25.74
N ILE A 60 27.24 -25.41 -25.04
CA ILE A 60 25.83 -25.52 -25.45
C ILE A 60 25.19 -24.13 -25.33
N PRO A 61 25.25 -23.30 -26.40
CA PRO A 61 24.65 -21.97 -26.40
C PRO A 61 23.13 -22.01 -26.29
N ALA A 62 22.54 -20.89 -25.85
CA ALA A 62 21.09 -20.74 -25.84
C ALA A 62 20.50 -20.92 -27.26
N GLY A 63 19.43 -21.73 -27.37
CA GLY A 63 18.81 -22.05 -28.66
C GLY A 63 19.44 -23.25 -29.38
N PHE A 64 20.50 -23.87 -28.82
CA PHE A 64 21.08 -25.08 -29.39
C PHE A 64 20.05 -26.22 -29.44
N SER A 65 20.03 -26.93 -30.57
CA SER A 65 19.31 -28.18 -30.79
C SER A 65 20.08 -29.07 -31.76
N GLN A 66 19.94 -30.38 -31.62
CA GLN A 66 20.54 -31.35 -32.53
C GLN A 66 19.59 -32.53 -32.73
N THR A 67 19.64 -33.15 -33.92
CA THR A 67 18.95 -34.41 -34.21
C THR A 67 19.82 -35.63 -33.90
N THR A 68 21.12 -35.48 -34.05
CA THR A 68 22.12 -36.54 -33.85
C THR A 68 23.22 -36.03 -32.95
N SER A 69 23.73 -36.89 -32.07
CA SER A 69 24.77 -36.58 -31.11
C SER A 69 26.03 -36.18 -31.85
N THR A 70 26.47 -34.93 -31.67
CA THR A 70 27.63 -34.37 -32.36
C THR A 70 28.83 -34.27 -31.42
N PRO A 71 30.01 -34.78 -31.83
CA PRO A 71 31.26 -34.49 -31.14
C PRO A 71 31.54 -32.98 -31.17
N ILE A 72 32.00 -32.45 -30.04
CA ILE A 72 32.45 -31.07 -29.92
C ILE A 72 33.93 -31.03 -29.55
N ALA A 73 34.56 -29.86 -29.71
CA ALA A 73 35.98 -29.70 -29.41
C ALA A 73 36.26 -30.04 -27.94
N ALA A 74 37.07 -31.07 -27.72
CA ALA A 74 37.47 -31.48 -26.39
C ALA A 74 38.55 -30.55 -25.81
N PRO A 75 38.54 -30.28 -24.50
CA PRO A 75 39.60 -29.51 -23.86
C PRO A 75 40.93 -30.27 -23.86
N THR A 76 42.03 -29.52 -23.85
CA THR A 76 43.37 -30.05 -23.62
C THR A 76 43.60 -30.32 -22.13
N LEU A 77 44.53 -31.22 -21.81
CA LEU A 77 44.93 -31.47 -20.41
C LEU A 77 45.46 -30.20 -19.73
N ALA A 78 46.10 -29.30 -20.47
CA ALA A 78 46.55 -28.01 -19.95
C ALA A 78 45.37 -27.11 -19.56
N GLN A 79 44.32 -27.05 -20.38
CA GLN A 79 43.09 -26.32 -20.04
C GLN A 79 42.40 -26.91 -18.81
N LEU A 80 42.31 -28.25 -18.73
CA LEU A 80 41.76 -28.92 -17.56
C LEU A 80 42.58 -28.64 -16.29
N SER A 81 43.91 -28.64 -16.38
CA SER A 81 44.79 -28.33 -15.25
C SER A 81 44.60 -26.90 -14.76
N ALA A 82 44.50 -25.94 -15.69
CA ALA A 82 44.31 -24.53 -15.38
C ALA A 82 42.96 -24.23 -14.72
N GLN A 83 41.90 -24.94 -15.11
CA GLN A 83 40.54 -24.72 -14.61
C GLN A 83 40.13 -25.67 -13.48
N SER A 84 40.91 -26.72 -13.18
CA SER A 84 40.59 -27.57 -12.04
C SER A 84 40.80 -26.82 -10.73
N ASN A 85 39.89 -27.00 -9.77
CA ASN A 85 39.98 -26.40 -8.44
C ASN A 85 41.26 -26.76 -7.66
N ASN A 86 41.98 -27.81 -8.07
CA ASN A 86 43.18 -28.29 -7.39
C ASN A 86 44.48 -27.92 -8.12
N HIS A 87 44.42 -27.23 -9.28
CA HIS A 87 45.57 -26.83 -10.11
C HIS A 87 46.64 -27.92 -10.31
N VAL A 88 46.21 -29.19 -10.45
CA VAL A 88 47.12 -30.33 -10.55
C VAL A 88 47.67 -30.41 -11.97
N SER A 89 49.00 -30.48 -12.14
CA SER A 89 49.59 -30.74 -13.45
C SER A 89 49.36 -32.20 -13.85
N PHE A 90 48.72 -32.41 -15.00
CA PHE A 90 48.47 -33.75 -15.54
C PHE A 90 49.61 -34.22 -16.43
N LYS A 91 49.95 -35.51 -16.34
CA LYS A 91 50.87 -36.15 -17.29
C LYS A 91 50.19 -36.31 -18.66
N ASN A 92 50.97 -36.26 -19.74
CA ASN A 92 50.43 -36.33 -21.11
C ASN A 92 49.91 -37.72 -21.50
N GLY A 93 50.18 -38.76 -20.71
CA GLY A 93 49.75 -40.12 -20.98
C GLY A 93 50.06 -41.07 -19.82
N PRO A 94 49.64 -42.33 -19.94
CA PRO A 94 49.77 -43.31 -18.87
C PRO A 94 51.19 -43.87 -18.76
N PHE A 95 51.51 -44.50 -17.63
CA PHE A 95 52.85 -45.03 -17.37
C PHE A 95 53.30 -46.14 -18.35
N TRP A 96 52.39 -46.79 -19.07
CA TRP A 96 52.71 -47.82 -20.07
C TRP A 96 52.90 -47.28 -21.51
N GLY A 97 52.82 -45.95 -21.69
CA GLY A 97 53.02 -45.29 -22.97
C GLY A 97 51.73 -44.96 -23.73
N GLY A 98 51.85 -44.08 -24.72
CA GLY A 98 50.73 -43.46 -25.42
C GLY A 98 50.38 -42.08 -24.85
N THR A 99 49.20 -41.57 -25.20
CA THR A 99 48.66 -40.29 -24.73
C THR A 99 47.23 -40.46 -24.25
N TYR A 100 46.76 -39.57 -23.36
CA TYR A 100 45.32 -39.52 -23.07
C TYR A 100 44.58 -38.81 -24.21
N GLN A 101 43.43 -39.36 -24.55
CA GLN A 101 42.48 -38.83 -25.52
C GLN A 101 41.21 -38.44 -24.76
N ILE A 102 40.67 -37.27 -25.07
CA ILE A 102 39.43 -36.77 -24.48
C ILE A 102 38.42 -36.61 -25.61
N GLY A 103 37.25 -37.20 -25.42
CA GLY A 103 36.08 -36.99 -26.27
C GLY A 103 35.01 -36.23 -25.51
N LEU A 104 34.35 -35.30 -26.19
CA LEU A 104 33.22 -34.56 -25.66
C LEU A 104 32.14 -34.53 -26.74
N ALA A 105 30.89 -34.77 -26.37
CA ALA A 105 29.77 -34.75 -27.29
C ALA A 105 28.51 -34.25 -26.59
N VAL A 106 27.64 -33.59 -27.35
CA VAL A 106 26.29 -33.29 -26.88
C VAL A 106 25.42 -34.53 -27.09
N VAL A 107 24.66 -34.91 -26.08
CA VAL A 107 23.78 -36.09 -26.05
C VAL A 107 22.44 -35.74 -25.39
N PRO A 108 21.37 -36.52 -25.55
CA PRO A 108 21.21 -37.57 -26.55
C PRO A 108 20.94 -36.98 -27.96
N ASP A 109 20.69 -37.87 -28.91
CA ASP A 109 20.03 -37.53 -30.17
C ASP A 109 18.70 -36.82 -29.89
N ASN A 110 18.28 -35.92 -30.77
CA ASN A 110 17.04 -35.13 -30.64
C ASN A 110 16.95 -34.30 -29.34
N CYS A 111 18.03 -33.65 -28.94
CA CYS A 111 18.03 -32.77 -27.77
C CYS A 111 17.77 -31.30 -28.15
N SER A 112 17.20 -30.51 -27.22
CA SER A 112 17.17 -29.04 -27.34
C SER A 112 17.33 -28.35 -25.99
N THR A 113 17.95 -27.17 -26.01
CA THR A 113 18.06 -26.29 -24.84
C THR A 113 16.70 -25.74 -24.40
N ALA A 114 15.76 -25.54 -25.34
CA ALA A 114 14.39 -25.10 -25.03
C ALA A 114 13.60 -26.15 -24.23
N ALA A 115 13.82 -27.44 -24.52
CA ALA A 115 13.21 -28.55 -23.79
C ALA A 115 14.01 -28.97 -22.53
N GLY A 116 15.22 -28.41 -22.33
CA GLY A 116 16.10 -28.79 -21.23
C GLY A 116 16.64 -30.22 -21.33
N THR A 117 16.75 -30.79 -22.53
CA THR A 117 17.12 -32.20 -22.73
C THR A 117 18.54 -32.40 -23.27
N CYS A 118 19.26 -31.34 -23.62
CA CYS A 118 20.65 -31.45 -24.04
C CYS A 118 21.59 -31.63 -22.85
N HIS A 119 22.50 -32.56 -22.98
CA HIS A 119 23.47 -32.97 -21.99
C HIS A 119 24.86 -33.10 -22.61
N LEU A 120 25.92 -32.98 -21.80
CA LEU A 120 27.30 -33.19 -22.25
C LEU A 120 27.82 -34.54 -21.74
N ALA A 121 28.14 -35.44 -22.65
CA ALA A 121 28.86 -36.67 -22.35
C ALA A 121 30.34 -36.50 -22.64
N SER A 122 31.17 -36.91 -21.70
CA SER A 122 32.62 -36.88 -21.85
C SER A 122 33.24 -38.24 -21.61
N GLN A 123 34.34 -38.47 -22.30
CA GLN A 123 35.10 -39.70 -22.20
C GLN A 123 36.59 -39.40 -22.18
N ILE A 124 37.36 -40.12 -21.37
CA ILE A 124 38.82 -40.10 -21.37
C ILE A 124 39.35 -41.53 -21.47
N TYR A 125 40.30 -41.74 -22.38
CA TYR A 125 40.92 -43.03 -22.61
C TYR A 125 42.37 -42.89 -23.07
N PRO A 126 43.24 -43.87 -22.76
CA PRO A 126 44.58 -43.99 -23.34
C PRO A 126 44.53 -44.29 -24.85
N SER A 127 45.51 -43.82 -25.63
CA SER A 127 45.63 -44.16 -27.06
C SER A 127 46.16 -45.57 -27.34
N LEU A 128 46.80 -46.21 -26.35
CA LEU A 128 47.37 -47.55 -26.44
C LEU A 128 46.82 -48.49 -25.35
N PRO A 129 46.64 -49.79 -25.66
CA PRO A 129 46.18 -50.76 -24.68
C PRO A 129 47.20 -50.99 -23.58
N LEU A 130 46.72 -51.35 -22.39
CA LEU A 130 47.58 -51.83 -21.33
C LEU A 130 48.09 -53.23 -21.69
N LEU A 131 49.40 -53.35 -21.88
CA LEU A 131 50.06 -54.62 -22.22
C LEU A 131 50.91 -55.16 -21.05
N LYS A 132 50.98 -56.49 -20.96
CA LYS A 132 51.90 -57.24 -20.11
C LYS A 132 52.59 -58.30 -20.97
N ALA A 133 53.91 -58.18 -21.10
CA ALA A 133 54.74 -59.04 -21.96
C ALA A 133 54.19 -59.16 -23.41
N GLY A 134 53.75 -58.05 -24.01
CA GLY A 134 53.23 -58.01 -25.38
C GLY A 134 51.78 -58.46 -25.56
N THR A 135 51.11 -58.91 -24.49
CA THR A 135 49.69 -59.34 -24.51
C THR A 135 48.82 -58.39 -23.71
N ALA A 136 47.52 -58.29 -24.03
CA ALA A 136 46.59 -57.42 -23.32
C ALA A 136 46.45 -57.81 -21.84
N ASP A 137 46.72 -56.87 -20.93
CA ASP A 137 46.69 -57.08 -19.48
C ASP A 137 45.29 -56.80 -18.90
N ILE A 138 44.36 -57.72 -19.13
CA ILE A 138 42.95 -57.55 -18.73
C ILE A 138 42.81 -57.46 -17.21
N ALA A 139 43.61 -58.23 -16.47
CA ALA A 139 43.61 -58.17 -15.01
C ALA A 139 44.11 -56.80 -14.52
N GLY A 140 45.17 -56.26 -15.13
CA GLY A 140 45.66 -54.93 -14.82
C GLY A 140 44.65 -53.83 -15.16
N ALA A 141 43.96 -53.95 -16.29
CA ALA A 141 42.90 -53.03 -16.69
C ALA A 141 41.72 -53.05 -15.70
N GLY A 142 41.37 -54.23 -15.18
CA GLY A 142 40.38 -54.38 -14.12
C GLY A 142 40.79 -53.70 -12.80
N ILE A 143 42.05 -53.83 -12.38
CA ILE A 143 42.57 -53.15 -11.17
C ILE A 143 42.53 -51.64 -11.36
N LEU A 144 42.99 -51.14 -12.51
CA LEU A 144 42.99 -49.71 -12.82
C LEU A 144 41.57 -49.16 -12.84
N SER A 145 40.65 -49.86 -13.52
CA SER A 145 39.24 -49.50 -13.59
C SER A 145 38.59 -49.49 -12.20
N ALA A 146 38.89 -50.48 -11.36
CA ALA A 146 38.39 -50.54 -9.98
C ALA A 146 38.89 -49.38 -9.13
N ALA A 147 40.15 -48.97 -9.30
CA ALA A 147 40.71 -47.79 -8.61
C ALA A 147 40.06 -46.48 -9.09
N GLY A 148 39.75 -46.36 -10.38
CA GLY A 148 39.07 -45.19 -10.93
C GLY A 148 37.59 -45.05 -10.52
N GLY A 149 36.94 -46.14 -10.08
CA GLY A 149 35.59 -46.13 -9.51
C GLY A 149 34.48 -46.42 -10.52
N ALA A 150 33.24 -46.04 -10.17
CA ALA A 150 32.03 -46.49 -10.88
C ALA A 150 31.92 -46.01 -12.35
N MET A 151 32.64 -44.95 -12.70
CA MET A 151 32.62 -44.37 -14.04
C MET A 151 33.66 -44.95 -14.99
N PHE A 152 34.43 -45.95 -14.55
CA PHE A 152 35.46 -46.61 -15.35
C PHE A 152 34.96 -47.93 -15.91
N GLY A 153 35.50 -48.30 -17.05
CA GLY A 153 35.29 -49.59 -17.70
C GLY A 153 36.51 -50.01 -18.51
N TYR A 154 36.54 -51.27 -18.94
CA TYR A 154 37.62 -51.79 -19.79
C TYR A 154 37.14 -52.79 -20.85
N SER A 155 37.92 -52.94 -21.93
CA SER A 155 37.69 -53.96 -22.96
C SER A 155 38.40 -55.27 -22.61
N THR A 156 37.76 -56.40 -22.92
CA THR A 156 38.30 -57.74 -22.65
C THR A 156 38.67 -58.47 -23.93
N ASN A 157 39.41 -59.58 -23.83
CA ASN A 157 39.70 -60.43 -24.98
C ASN A 157 38.43 -61.04 -25.63
N ARG A 158 37.33 -61.17 -24.86
CA ARG A 158 36.05 -61.69 -25.36
C ARG A 158 35.23 -60.63 -26.10
N ALA A 159 35.40 -59.36 -25.73
CA ALA A 159 34.71 -58.24 -26.35
C ALA A 159 35.69 -57.07 -26.59
N PRO A 160 36.64 -57.20 -27.54
CA PRO A 160 37.66 -56.17 -27.76
C PRO A 160 37.10 -54.87 -28.34
N GLY A 161 35.98 -54.93 -29.07
CA GLY A 161 35.31 -53.78 -29.68
C GLY A 161 34.37 -53.01 -28.74
N THR A 162 34.23 -53.44 -27.49
CA THR A 162 33.29 -52.84 -26.52
C THR A 162 33.98 -52.65 -25.18
N ILE A 163 33.73 -51.52 -24.55
CA ILE A 163 34.17 -51.24 -23.18
C ILE A 163 32.96 -51.32 -22.27
N THR A 164 33.06 -52.16 -21.24
CA THR A 164 31.99 -52.34 -20.26
C THR A 164 32.41 -51.70 -18.95
N GLY A 165 31.53 -50.86 -18.41
CA GLY A 165 31.70 -50.22 -17.11
C GLY A 165 31.80 -51.23 -15.98
N ASN A 166 32.44 -50.83 -14.88
CA ASN A 166 32.48 -51.62 -13.66
C ASN A 166 31.06 -52.06 -13.26
N GLN A 167 30.89 -53.34 -12.92
CA GLN A 167 29.60 -53.98 -12.60
C GLN A 167 28.57 -53.98 -13.76
N GLY A 168 28.97 -53.72 -15.01
CA GLY A 168 28.06 -53.77 -16.17
C GLY A 168 27.08 -52.60 -16.26
N ARG A 169 27.32 -51.50 -15.53
CA ARG A 169 26.41 -50.35 -15.44
C ARG A 169 26.21 -49.59 -16.75
N TRP A 170 27.17 -49.67 -17.66
CA TRP A 170 27.12 -49.07 -18.97
C TRP A 170 28.00 -49.86 -19.94
N SER A 171 27.76 -49.68 -21.23
CA SER A 171 28.54 -50.29 -22.30
C SER A 171 28.66 -49.30 -23.46
N LEU A 172 29.88 -49.09 -23.94
CA LEU A 172 30.16 -48.19 -25.05
C LEU A 172 31.06 -48.86 -26.09
N PRO A 173 30.95 -48.50 -27.38
CA PRO A 173 31.92 -48.89 -28.38
C PRO A 173 33.34 -48.50 -27.95
N ASN A 174 34.32 -49.38 -28.18
CA ASN A 174 35.70 -49.07 -27.88
C ASN A 174 36.23 -47.99 -28.85
N PRO A 175 36.64 -46.81 -28.36
CA PRO A 175 37.02 -45.70 -29.22
C PRO A 175 38.29 -45.94 -30.04
N VAL A 176 39.09 -46.97 -29.71
CA VAL A 176 40.27 -47.36 -30.50
C VAL A 176 40.03 -48.61 -31.35
N GLY A 177 38.76 -48.97 -31.56
CA GLY A 177 38.35 -50.12 -32.37
C GLY A 177 38.50 -51.45 -31.62
N ASN A 178 38.75 -52.54 -32.36
CA ASN A 178 38.74 -53.90 -31.83
C ASN A 178 40.02 -54.27 -31.06
N ARG A 179 40.30 -53.60 -29.94
CA ARG A 179 41.51 -53.80 -29.11
C ARG A 179 41.16 -54.14 -27.66
N ALA A 180 41.69 -55.24 -27.15
CA ALA A 180 41.53 -55.63 -25.75
C ALA A 180 42.51 -54.88 -24.83
N GLY A 181 42.17 -54.73 -23.54
CA GLY A 181 43.03 -54.06 -22.55
C GLY A 181 42.96 -52.53 -22.60
N MET A 182 41.92 -51.97 -23.22
CA MET A 182 41.64 -50.54 -23.20
C MET A 182 40.87 -50.18 -21.94
N VAL A 183 41.14 -49.01 -21.36
CA VAL A 183 40.38 -48.45 -20.24
C VAL A 183 39.72 -47.15 -20.70
N LEU A 184 38.47 -46.94 -20.29
CA LEU A 184 37.70 -45.72 -20.54
C LEU A 184 37.13 -45.24 -19.21
N ALA A 185 37.21 -43.95 -18.96
CA ALA A 185 36.39 -43.29 -17.96
C ALA A 185 35.40 -42.37 -18.66
N ILE A 186 34.17 -42.34 -18.16
CA ILE A 186 33.14 -41.42 -18.60
C ILE A 186 32.81 -40.42 -17.50
N ASN A 187 32.24 -39.27 -17.83
CA ASN A 187 31.46 -38.53 -16.84
C ASN A 187 30.02 -39.05 -16.91
N GLY A 188 29.39 -39.32 -15.77
CA GLY A 188 28.08 -39.97 -15.76
C GLY A 188 27.06 -39.16 -16.54
N PHE A 189 26.21 -39.84 -17.33
CA PHE A 189 25.04 -39.22 -17.94
C PHE A 189 24.19 -38.56 -16.83
N GLY A 190 24.01 -37.23 -16.87
CA GLY A 190 23.27 -36.48 -15.85
C GLY A 190 24.11 -35.79 -14.77
N ALA A 191 25.44 -35.87 -14.82
CA ALA A 191 26.35 -35.11 -13.96
C ALA A 191 26.75 -33.73 -14.53
N ASP A 192 26.23 -33.42 -15.70
CA ASP A 192 26.38 -32.18 -16.44
C ASP A 192 25.48 -31.09 -15.86
N GLY A 193 26.03 -30.25 -14.98
CA GLY A 193 25.42 -28.99 -14.53
C GLY A 193 24.16 -29.10 -13.66
N ASN A 194 23.51 -30.26 -13.57
CA ASN A 194 22.35 -30.53 -12.70
C ASN A 194 22.73 -30.81 -11.23
N SER A 195 23.95 -30.46 -10.84
CA SER A 195 24.44 -30.52 -9.45
C SER A 195 23.57 -29.62 -8.55
N PRO A 196 23.44 -29.89 -7.23
CA PRO A 196 22.49 -29.30 -6.27
C PRO A 196 22.59 -27.77 -6.02
N TYR A 197 23.27 -27.04 -6.90
CA TYR A 197 23.52 -25.61 -6.81
C TYR A 197 22.71 -24.87 -7.87
N TYR A 198 21.95 -23.88 -7.44
CA TYR A 198 21.28 -22.96 -8.35
C TYR A 198 22.31 -22.17 -9.16
N ARG A 199 22.16 -22.16 -10.49
CA ARG A 199 23.02 -21.38 -11.38
C ARG A 199 22.82 -19.89 -11.14
N ARG A 200 23.92 -19.17 -10.90
CA ARG A 200 23.92 -17.71 -10.69
C ARG A 200 23.97 -16.90 -11.99
N ASP A 201 24.25 -17.57 -13.12
CA ASP A 201 24.38 -16.96 -14.44
C ASP A 201 23.04 -16.75 -15.18
N GLY A 202 21.93 -17.17 -14.56
CA GLY A 202 20.58 -17.00 -15.11
C GLY A 202 20.21 -17.92 -16.27
N ALA A 203 21.11 -18.81 -16.71
CA ALA A 203 20.84 -19.66 -17.87
C ALA A 203 19.83 -20.78 -17.58
N LEU A 204 19.69 -21.19 -16.31
CA LEU A 204 18.55 -21.97 -15.83
C LEU A 204 17.79 -21.18 -14.77
N PRO A 205 16.71 -20.47 -15.13
CA PRO A 205 15.84 -19.85 -14.14
C PRO A 205 15.18 -20.92 -13.26
N LEU A 206 14.98 -20.60 -11.99
CA LEU A 206 14.20 -21.44 -11.07
C LEU A 206 12.72 -21.41 -11.49
N THR A 207 12.29 -22.42 -12.23
CA THR A 207 10.89 -22.54 -12.70
C THR A 207 10.00 -23.38 -11.78
N GLY A 208 10.60 -24.18 -10.91
CA GLY A 208 9.91 -25.02 -9.92
C GLY A 208 9.64 -24.32 -8.59
N THR A 209 8.79 -24.92 -7.77
CA THR A 209 8.57 -24.46 -6.39
C THR A 209 9.81 -24.72 -5.54
N MET A 210 10.24 -23.71 -4.78
CA MET A 210 11.26 -23.87 -3.75
C MET A 210 10.57 -24.15 -2.42
N ASN A 211 10.94 -25.25 -1.76
CA ASN A 211 10.52 -25.54 -0.40
C ASN A 211 11.77 -25.56 0.49
N ALA A 212 11.88 -24.58 1.38
CA ALA A 212 13.00 -24.48 2.32
C ALA A 212 12.89 -25.44 3.53
N ASN A 213 11.86 -26.28 3.62
CA ASN A 213 11.67 -27.30 4.67
C ASN A 213 11.86 -26.75 6.10
N ASN A 214 11.14 -25.66 6.41
CA ASN A 214 11.19 -24.94 7.68
C ASN A 214 12.57 -24.37 8.05
N GLN A 215 13.47 -24.19 7.09
CA GLN A 215 14.71 -23.46 7.31
C GLN A 215 14.53 -21.96 7.12
N ASP A 216 15.28 -21.18 7.90
CA ASP A 216 15.32 -19.73 7.79
C ASP A 216 16.01 -19.29 6.49
N ILE A 217 15.44 -18.27 5.85
CA ILE A 217 16.11 -17.54 4.77
C ILE A 217 16.66 -16.24 5.37
N GLN A 218 17.97 -16.20 5.61
CA GLN A 218 18.65 -15.03 6.17
C GLN A 218 19.34 -14.22 5.06
N ASN A 219 19.48 -12.91 5.25
CA ASN A 219 20.12 -12.00 4.30
C ASN A 219 19.49 -11.99 2.89
N ALA A 220 18.18 -12.23 2.81
CA ALA A 220 17.43 -11.88 1.61
C ALA A 220 17.47 -10.34 1.45
N GLY A 221 17.92 -9.85 0.29
CA GLY A 221 17.84 -8.44 -0.07
C GLY A 221 16.39 -8.09 -0.44
N ASP A 222 16.19 -7.55 -1.64
CA ASP A 222 14.85 -7.25 -2.12
C ASP A 222 14.08 -8.52 -2.51
N ILE A 223 12.85 -8.65 -1.98
CA ILE A 223 11.92 -9.72 -2.35
C ILE A 223 10.85 -9.11 -3.27
N THR A 224 11.01 -9.29 -4.58
CA THR A 224 10.00 -8.89 -5.58
C THR A 224 9.15 -10.09 -5.97
N GLY A 225 7.85 -10.04 -5.66
CA GLY A 225 6.91 -11.11 -5.98
C GLY A 225 5.52 -10.56 -6.32
N LYS A 226 4.73 -11.35 -7.05
CA LYS A 226 3.33 -11.00 -7.37
C LYS A 226 2.44 -11.01 -6.12
N THR A 227 2.67 -11.95 -5.21
CA THR A 227 1.93 -12.09 -3.96
C THR A 227 2.82 -12.67 -2.86
N LEU A 228 2.76 -12.10 -1.65
CA LEU A 228 3.26 -12.73 -0.43
C LEU A 228 2.08 -13.30 0.34
N LYS A 229 2.00 -14.63 0.44
CA LYS A 229 0.95 -15.33 1.19
C LYS A 229 1.53 -15.99 2.42
N LEU A 230 0.92 -15.74 3.57
CA LEU A 230 1.21 -16.42 4.83
C LEU A 230 0.19 -17.54 5.03
N GLN A 231 0.58 -18.59 5.73
CA GLN A 231 -0.38 -19.58 6.22
C GLN A 231 -1.36 -18.91 7.20
N ALA A 232 -2.62 -19.35 7.19
CA ALA A 232 -3.64 -18.80 8.09
C ALA A 232 -3.17 -18.90 9.56
N GLY A 233 -3.32 -17.80 10.31
CA GLY A 233 -2.86 -17.70 11.70
C GLY A 233 -1.42 -17.20 11.87
N ASN A 234 -0.59 -17.21 10.81
CA ASN A 234 0.75 -16.64 10.86
C ASN A 234 0.74 -15.12 10.64
N SER A 235 1.87 -14.46 10.91
CA SER A 235 2.01 -13.01 10.74
C SER A 235 3.35 -12.66 10.10
N LEU A 236 3.37 -11.57 9.33
CA LEU A 236 4.61 -10.95 8.87
C LEU A 236 5.14 -10.10 10.02
N GLY A 237 6.25 -10.55 10.63
CA GLY A 237 6.96 -9.77 11.63
C GLY A 237 7.74 -8.62 10.99
N ILE A 238 7.59 -7.41 11.53
CA ILE A 238 8.35 -6.22 11.13
C ILE A 238 9.16 -5.76 12.34
N GLY A 239 10.45 -6.12 12.35
CA GLY A 239 11.31 -5.95 13.52
C GLY A 239 10.76 -6.69 14.75
N SER A 240 11.01 -6.14 15.95
CA SER A 240 10.61 -6.74 17.23
C SER A 240 9.31 -6.17 17.83
N GLY A 241 8.64 -5.27 17.11
CA GLY A 241 7.59 -4.41 17.67
C GLY A 241 6.29 -4.32 16.86
N ALA A 242 6.26 -4.78 15.62
CA ALA A 242 5.07 -4.74 14.78
C ALA A 242 4.87 -6.05 14.01
N SER A 243 3.62 -6.38 13.73
CA SER A 243 3.25 -7.53 12.91
C SER A 243 2.02 -7.24 12.06
N TYR A 244 2.04 -7.69 10.80
CA TYR A 244 0.87 -7.73 9.93
C TYR A 244 0.25 -9.13 9.99
N TYR A 245 -0.99 -9.21 10.50
CA TYR A 245 -1.75 -10.44 10.67
C TYR A 245 -2.89 -10.52 9.64
N GLY A 246 -3.17 -11.72 9.14
CA GLY A 246 -4.34 -11.99 8.30
C GLY A 246 -4.81 -13.43 8.42
N ASP A 247 -6.13 -13.62 8.40
CA ASP A 247 -6.79 -14.92 8.28
C ASP A 247 -7.90 -14.86 7.21
N THR A 248 -8.80 -15.86 7.16
CA THR A 248 -9.88 -15.91 6.17
C THR A 248 -10.97 -14.85 6.37
N THR A 249 -10.94 -14.13 7.49
CA THR A 249 -12.00 -13.21 7.92
C THR A 249 -11.47 -11.82 8.26
N ASN A 250 -10.28 -11.72 8.85
CA ASN A 250 -9.75 -10.50 9.43
C ASN A 250 -8.34 -10.19 8.94
N ALA A 251 -8.00 -8.91 8.94
CA ALA A 251 -6.63 -8.42 8.83
C ALA A 251 -6.36 -7.40 9.94
N ALA A 252 -5.14 -7.38 10.50
CA ALA A 252 -4.78 -6.46 11.58
C ALA A 252 -3.31 -6.04 11.53
N VAL A 253 -3.06 -4.77 11.85
CA VAL A 253 -1.73 -4.27 12.18
C VAL A 253 -1.61 -4.24 13.71
N ARG A 254 -0.72 -5.07 14.26
CA ARG A 254 -0.48 -5.14 15.71
C ARG A 254 0.86 -4.48 16.00
N THR A 255 0.88 -3.54 16.95
CA THR A 255 2.12 -2.85 17.34
C THR A 255 2.20 -2.76 18.87
N LYS A 256 3.42 -2.72 19.42
CA LYS A 256 3.64 -2.44 20.86
C LYS A 256 3.47 -0.95 21.22
N GLY A 257 3.41 -0.08 20.22
CA GLY A 257 3.29 1.38 20.37
C GLY A 257 2.20 1.94 19.46
N SER A 258 2.55 2.96 18.67
CA SER A 258 1.64 3.57 17.70
C SER A 258 1.90 3.06 16.29
N LEU A 259 0.84 2.91 15.49
CA LEU A 259 0.95 2.83 14.03
C LEU A 259 1.08 4.25 13.48
N VAL A 260 2.18 4.53 12.78
CA VAL A 260 2.40 5.82 12.13
C VAL A 260 2.56 5.60 10.63
N VAL A 261 1.81 6.36 9.83
CA VAL A 261 1.95 6.42 8.38
C VAL A 261 2.77 7.66 8.05
N GLN A 262 3.95 7.49 7.46
CA GLN A 262 4.91 8.57 7.16
C GLN A 262 5.32 8.54 5.69
N ASN A 263 5.87 9.65 5.22
CA ASN A 263 6.56 9.68 3.94
C ASN A 263 7.84 8.82 3.98
N TYR A 264 8.38 8.50 2.80
CA TYR A 264 9.51 7.58 2.64
C TYR A 264 10.77 8.02 3.41
N ASP A 265 11.02 9.32 3.50
CA ASP A 265 12.14 9.92 4.24
C ASP A 265 11.86 10.08 5.74
N GLY A 266 10.65 9.76 6.21
CA GLY A 266 10.28 9.79 7.63
C GLY A 266 10.14 11.17 8.24
N SER A 267 10.15 12.23 7.43
CA SER A 267 10.14 13.63 7.89
C SER A 267 8.75 14.14 8.30
N SER A 268 7.67 13.54 7.80
CA SER A 268 6.28 13.94 8.13
C SER A 268 5.29 12.77 8.07
N PHE A 269 4.09 12.97 8.62
CA PHE A 269 2.98 12.05 8.39
C PHE A 269 2.60 12.01 6.90
N ALA A 270 2.23 10.84 6.40
CA ALA A 270 1.70 10.63 5.05
C ALA A 270 0.23 10.22 5.12
N PRO A 271 -0.56 10.54 4.08
CA PRO A 271 -1.94 10.09 4.02
C PRO A 271 -2.00 8.58 3.76
N VAL A 272 -3.07 7.94 4.22
CA VAL A 272 -3.36 6.51 3.93
C VAL A 272 -3.72 6.31 2.45
N SER A 273 -4.20 7.34 1.76
CA SER A 273 -4.54 7.36 0.34
C SER A 273 -3.95 8.61 -0.33
N ALA A 274 -3.44 8.48 -1.56
CA ALA A 274 -2.98 9.63 -2.34
C ALA A 274 -4.13 10.56 -2.78
N GLY A 275 -5.38 10.09 -2.71
CA GLY A 275 -6.60 10.85 -3.01
C GLY A 275 -7.60 10.82 -1.86
N ALA A 276 -8.89 10.73 -2.18
CA ALA A 276 -9.93 10.52 -1.17
C ALA A 276 -9.77 9.12 -0.54
N GLY A 277 -9.72 9.06 0.79
CA GLY A 277 -9.87 7.81 1.53
C GLY A 277 -11.35 7.49 1.71
N SER A 278 -11.72 6.21 1.59
CA SER A 278 -13.05 5.72 1.94
C SER A 278 -12.93 4.59 2.95
N PHE A 279 -13.72 4.66 4.02
CA PHE A 279 -13.87 3.60 5.01
C PHE A 279 -15.31 3.13 4.94
N ASN A 280 -15.53 1.89 4.47
CA ASN A 280 -16.86 1.30 4.37
C ASN A 280 -17.18 0.52 5.65
N GLY A 281 -18.27 0.86 6.32
CA GLY A 281 -18.66 0.32 7.62
C GLY A 281 -18.39 1.29 8.77
N ASP A 282 -18.39 0.77 9.99
CA ASP A 282 -18.22 1.57 11.20
C ASP A 282 -16.74 1.90 11.46
N VAL A 283 -16.45 3.18 11.72
CA VAL A 283 -15.12 3.64 12.15
C VAL A 283 -15.20 4.04 13.62
N THR A 284 -14.52 3.29 14.49
CA THR A 284 -14.42 3.61 15.91
C THR A 284 -13.08 4.29 16.23
N VAL A 285 -13.14 5.50 16.79
CA VAL A 285 -11.96 6.24 17.27
C VAL A 285 -12.09 6.41 18.79
N ASN A 286 -11.30 5.68 19.57
CA ASN A 286 -11.31 5.76 21.04
C ASN A 286 -10.58 6.99 21.62
N GLY A 287 -10.07 7.87 20.75
CA GLY A 287 -9.41 9.13 21.10
C GLY A 287 -10.01 10.32 20.35
N PHE A 288 -9.20 11.32 20.04
CA PHE A 288 -9.64 12.48 19.26
C PHE A 288 -9.55 12.21 17.75
N ALA A 289 -10.58 12.62 17.01
CA ALA A 289 -10.55 12.73 15.56
C ALA A 289 -10.45 14.20 15.15
N ILE A 290 -9.43 14.57 14.39
CA ILE A 290 -9.24 15.93 13.86
C ILE A 290 -9.67 15.95 12.40
N LEU A 291 -10.67 16.77 12.08
CA LEU A 291 -11.17 16.99 10.73
C LEU A 291 -10.77 18.41 10.29
N ASN A 292 -9.74 18.52 9.44
CA ASN A 292 -9.16 19.82 9.03
C ASN A 292 -10.03 20.64 8.05
N ARG A 293 -11.13 20.08 7.58
CA ARG A 293 -12.05 20.75 6.64
C ARG A 293 -13.49 20.58 7.14
N ASN A 294 -14.32 19.89 6.36
CA ASN A 294 -15.75 19.77 6.64
C ASN A 294 -16.06 18.37 7.19
N ALA A 295 -16.98 18.32 8.16
CA ALA A 295 -17.64 17.10 8.57
C ALA A 295 -19.08 17.13 8.02
N SER A 296 -19.47 16.12 7.25
CA SER A 296 -20.85 15.94 6.78
C SER A 296 -21.36 14.59 7.25
N VAL A 297 -22.51 14.57 7.90
CA VAL A 297 -23.13 13.37 8.47
C VAL A 297 -24.48 13.16 7.78
N ASN A 298 -24.60 12.09 6.99
CA ASN A 298 -25.82 11.74 6.24
C ASN A 298 -26.81 10.93 7.10
N GLY A 299 -26.97 11.32 8.36
CA GLY A 299 -27.72 10.60 9.37
C GLY A 299 -27.75 11.41 10.66
N TYR A 300 -27.63 10.74 11.81
CA TYR A 300 -27.61 11.43 13.09
C TYR A 300 -26.18 11.67 13.59
N MET A 301 -25.86 12.91 13.94
CA MET A 301 -24.70 13.23 14.76
C MET A 301 -25.10 13.19 16.23
N GLN A 302 -24.65 12.18 16.98
CA GLN A 302 -24.87 12.11 18.42
C GLN A 302 -23.66 12.66 19.17
N ILE A 303 -23.85 13.76 19.90
CA ILE A 303 -22.81 14.33 20.77
C ILE A 303 -23.02 13.80 22.19
N ILE A 304 -22.12 12.97 22.69
CA ILE A 304 -22.24 12.41 24.06
C ILE A 304 -21.60 13.34 25.10
N GLY A 305 -20.59 14.12 24.71
CA GLY A 305 -19.97 15.13 25.55
C GLY A 305 -21.03 16.07 26.14
N SER A 306 -20.87 16.42 27.42
CA SER A 306 -21.87 17.19 28.15
C SER A 306 -21.23 18.35 28.92
N GLY A 307 -22.00 19.42 29.12
CA GLY A 307 -21.62 20.59 29.90
C GLY A 307 -22.82 21.11 30.69
N VAL A 308 -22.60 22.04 31.61
CA VAL A 308 -23.69 22.69 32.35
C VAL A 308 -23.68 24.16 31.99
N ARG A 309 -24.84 24.72 31.65
CA ARG A 309 -24.99 26.13 31.30
C ARG A 309 -24.34 27.06 32.33
N GLY A 310 -23.55 28.02 31.87
CA GLY A 310 -22.89 29.03 32.68
C GLY A 310 -21.64 28.55 33.46
N GLN A 311 -21.39 27.23 33.50
CA GLN A 311 -20.18 26.67 34.10
C GLN A 311 -18.96 26.89 33.20
N ALA A 312 -17.78 26.82 33.81
CA ALA A 312 -16.52 26.95 33.11
C ALA A 312 -16.33 25.83 32.07
N CYS A 313 -15.67 26.16 30.96
CA CYS A 313 -15.27 25.23 29.91
C CYS A 313 -13.82 25.52 29.50
N THR A 314 -13.11 24.49 29.02
CA THR A 314 -11.66 24.56 28.76
C THR A 314 -11.29 24.75 27.29
N THR A 315 -12.20 24.39 26.38
CA THR A 315 -11.92 24.36 24.94
C THR A 315 -12.90 25.27 24.23
N ASP A 316 -12.45 26.46 23.85
CA ASP A 316 -13.28 27.45 23.15
C ASP A 316 -13.83 26.86 21.84
N ALA A 317 -15.06 27.27 21.49
CA ALA A 317 -15.86 26.75 20.38
C ALA A 317 -16.22 25.24 20.45
N ALA A 318 -15.91 24.53 21.54
CA ALA A 318 -16.41 23.18 21.73
C ALA A 318 -17.94 23.17 21.80
N VAL A 319 -18.57 22.13 21.23
CA VAL A 319 -20.02 21.92 21.28
C VAL A 319 -20.32 20.66 22.07
N VAL A 320 -21.20 20.76 23.07
CA VAL A 320 -21.62 19.66 23.94
C VAL A 320 -23.13 19.68 24.12
N ARG A 321 -23.71 18.61 24.70
CA ARG A 321 -25.09 18.64 25.19
C ARG A 321 -25.17 19.31 26.55
N ASP A 322 -26.27 20.03 26.80
CA ASP A 322 -26.59 20.53 28.12
C ASP A 322 -26.96 19.34 29.03
N SER A 323 -26.08 18.97 29.96
CA SER A 323 -26.30 17.86 30.90
C SER A 323 -27.49 18.08 31.85
N SER A 324 -27.97 19.32 31.99
CA SER A 324 -29.15 19.61 32.82
C SER A 324 -30.46 19.25 32.12
N THR A 325 -30.51 19.31 30.77
CA THR A 325 -31.74 19.10 29.99
C THR A 325 -31.64 17.96 28.98
N TRP A 326 -30.42 17.58 28.59
CA TRP A 326 -30.06 16.65 27.52
C TRP A 326 -30.65 16.97 26.13
N SER A 327 -31.29 18.14 25.98
CA SER A 327 -32.07 18.52 24.78
C SER A 327 -31.46 19.67 23.99
N SER A 328 -30.62 20.50 24.60
CA SER A 328 -29.98 21.65 23.94
C SER A 328 -28.48 21.46 23.74
N LEU A 329 -27.93 22.14 22.72
CA LEU A 329 -26.50 22.25 22.53
C LEU A 329 -25.94 23.45 23.30
N LEU A 330 -24.74 23.28 23.86
CA LEU A 330 -23.96 24.34 24.47
C LEU A 330 -22.67 24.55 23.66
N LEU A 331 -22.31 25.81 23.40
CA LEU A 331 -21.03 26.25 22.88
C LEU A 331 -20.17 26.75 24.04
N CYS A 332 -18.93 26.29 24.11
CA CYS A 332 -17.94 26.95 24.96
C CYS A 332 -17.56 28.28 24.31
N SER A 333 -17.84 29.38 24.98
CA SER A 333 -17.48 30.72 24.52
C SER A 333 -17.00 31.56 25.70
N PHE A 334 -15.81 32.16 25.56
CA PHE A 334 -15.16 32.94 26.61
C PHE A 334 -14.98 32.15 27.92
N GLY A 335 -14.65 30.86 27.80
CA GLY A 335 -14.41 29.97 28.94
C GLY A 335 -15.67 29.58 29.73
N ARG A 336 -16.88 29.81 29.21
CA ARG A 336 -18.13 29.32 29.79
C ARG A 336 -19.04 28.64 28.77
N TRP A 337 -19.81 27.66 29.22
CA TRP A 337 -20.83 27.01 28.39
C TRP A 337 -22.06 27.90 28.19
N GLN A 338 -22.35 28.25 26.95
CA GLN A 338 -23.49 29.08 26.55
C GLN A 338 -24.43 28.29 25.62
N PRO A 339 -25.75 28.44 25.72
CA PRO A 339 -26.67 27.75 24.82
C PRO A 339 -26.54 28.26 23.37
N ILE A 340 -26.49 27.36 22.39
CA ILE A 340 -26.51 27.71 20.96
C ILE A 340 -27.97 27.81 20.51
N GLY A 341 -28.45 29.02 20.24
CA GLY A 341 -29.81 29.27 19.76
C GLY A 341 -30.86 28.70 20.69
N THR A 342 -31.46 29.51 21.55
CA THR A 342 -32.60 29.06 22.36
C THR A 342 -33.85 28.89 21.49
N ALA A 343 -33.87 27.82 20.68
CA ALA A 343 -35.09 27.15 20.24
C ALA A 343 -35.71 26.54 21.50
N ASN A 344 -36.40 27.38 22.26
CA ASN A 344 -37.10 26.96 23.46
C ASN A 344 -38.48 26.48 23.01
N ASN A 345 -38.85 25.24 23.33
CA ASN A 345 -40.21 24.73 23.08
C ASN A 345 -41.30 25.59 23.74
N ASN A 346 -40.89 26.43 24.71
CA ASN A 346 -41.74 27.39 25.40
C ASN A 346 -41.40 28.85 25.03
N ALA A 347 -40.68 29.12 23.94
CA ALA A 347 -40.58 30.51 23.47
C ALA A 347 -41.97 30.95 23.01
N GLY A 348 -42.50 31.99 23.66
CA GLY A 348 -43.85 32.47 23.41
C GLY A 348 -44.04 33.85 24.02
N ALA A 349 -45.02 34.61 23.52
CA ALA A 349 -45.32 35.93 24.04
C ALA A 349 -45.70 35.84 25.53
N GLY A 350 -45.07 36.66 26.37
CA GLY A 350 -45.30 36.71 27.82
C GLY A 350 -44.62 35.58 28.61
N VAL A 351 -43.79 34.74 27.99
CA VAL A 351 -43.06 33.70 28.72
C VAL A 351 -41.87 34.33 29.48
N PRO A 352 -41.68 34.02 30.77
CA PRO A 352 -40.53 34.54 31.52
C PRO A 352 -39.19 34.18 30.89
N CYS A 353 -38.25 35.11 30.90
CA CYS A 353 -36.91 34.96 30.38
C CYS A 353 -35.89 35.62 31.31
N ALA A 354 -34.73 34.99 31.47
CA ALA A 354 -33.74 35.37 32.48
C ALA A 354 -32.80 36.49 32.03
N THR A 355 -32.73 36.78 30.73
CA THR A 355 -31.73 37.67 30.15
C THR A 355 -32.41 38.67 29.23
N ALA A 356 -32.64 39.90 29.71
CA ALA A 356 -33.15 40.99 28.90
C ALA A 356 -32.28 41.20 27.64
N GLY A 357 -32.90 41.41 26.49
CA GLY A 357 -32.26 41.54 25.18
C GLY A 357 -31.89 40.21 24.50
N ALA A 358 -32.03 39.06 25.16
CA ALA A 358 -31.78 37.78 24.50
C ALA A 358 -32.84 37.45 23.44
N PHE A 359 -32.40 36.93 22.30
CA PHE A 359 -33.25 36.47 21.21
C PHE A 359 -33.58 34.98 21.37
N TYR A 360 -34.85 34.65 21.19
CA TYR A 360 -35.40 33.29 21.21
C TYR A 360 -36.15 33.02 19.92
N THR A 361 -36.25 31.76 19.53
CA THR A 361 -37.11 31.34 18.43
C THR A 361 -38.03 30.21 18.92
N ASP A 362 -39.31 30.25 18.54
CA ASP A 362 -40.22 29.13 18.79
C ASP A 362 -40.09 28.02 17.73
N VAL A 363 -40.91 26.97 17.88
CA VAL A 363 -40.97 25.82 16.95
C VAL A 363 -41.45 26.19 15.54
N ASN A 364 -42.05 27.36 15.36
CA ASN A 364 -42.53 27.88 14.08
C ASN A 364 -41.57 28.93 13.49
N ASN A 365 -40.36 29.07 14.06
CA ASN A 365 -39.35 30.09 13.72
C ASN A 365 -39.79 31.54 13.97
N ASN A 366 -40.77 31.78 14.85
CA ASN A 366 -41.10 33.14 15.28
C ASN A 366 -40.03 33.65 16.24
N GLY A 367 -39.51 34.85 15.98
CA GLY A 367 -38.51 35.50 16.84
C GLY A 367 -39.14 36.21 18.04
N TYR A 368 -38.53 36.06 19.21
CA TYR A 368 -38.88 36.76 20.44
C TYR A 368 -37.64 37.44 21.04
N ILE A 369 -37.82 38.59 21.68
CA ILE A 369 -36.81 39.28 22.47
C ILE A 369 -37.28 39.29 23.92
N CYS A 370 -36.39 38.94 24.84
CA CYS A 370 -36.66 39.15 26.25
C CYS A 370 -36.68 40.64 26.58
N ASN A 371 -37.82 41.18 27.01
CA ASN A 371 -37.94 42.59 27.39
C ASN A 371 -37.24 42.86 28.74
N TYR A 372 -37.15 44.14 29.13
CA TYR A 372 -36.52 44.54 30.41
C TYR A 372 -37.33 44.07 31.64
N GLU A 373 -38.58 43.66 31.45
CA GLU A 373 -39.46 43.14 32.50
C GLU A 373 -39.24 41.64 32.73
N GLY A 374 -38.34 41.02 31.97
CA GLY A 374 -38.04 39.60 32.08
C GLY A 374 -39.07 38.71 31.40
N TYR A 375 -39.79 39.22 30.39
CA TYR A 375 -40.77 38.47 29.60
C TYR A 375 -40.44 38.52 28.11
N MET A 376 -40.64 37.41 27.41
CA MET A 376 -40.45 37.31 25.97
C MET A 376 -41.54 38.09 25.25
N SER A 377 -41.14 39.07 24.45
CA SER A 377 -42.00 39.80 23.53
C SER A 377 -41.71 39.33 22.10
N PRO A 378 -42.72 39.07 21.27
CA PRO A 378 -42.50 38.88 19.84
C PRO A 378 -41.66 40.02 19.28
N VAL A 379 -40.70 39.71 18.41
CA VAL A 379 -39.89 40.73 17.72
C VAL A 379 -40.80 41.71 16.96
N THR A 380 -41.91 41.20 16.42
CA THR A 380 -42.95 41.99 15.76
C THR A 380 -43.58 43.04 16.67
N ASN A 381 -43.66 42.81 17.98
CA ASN A 381 -44.26 43.74 18.92
C ASN A 381 -43.26 44.80 19.42
N THR A 382 -41.95 44.54 19.31
CA THR A 382 -40.91 45.45 19.78
C THR A 382 -40.49 46.50 18.76
N LEU A 383 -40.79 46.28 17.47
CA LEU A 383 -40.50 47.23 16.41
C LEU A 383 -41.73 48.10 16.19
N SER A 384 -41.57 49.42 16.35
CA SER A 384 -42.62 50.39 15.98
C SER A 384 -43.04 50.12 14.55
N ASN A 385 -44.34 49.97 14.34
CA ASN A 385 -44.92 49.73 13.04
C ASN A 385 -45.08 51.01 12.21
N PHE A 386 -44.59 52.14 12.69
CA PHE A 386 -44.62 53.41 11.97
C PHE A 386 -43.23 53.79 11.48
N THR A 387 -43.13 54.01 10.17
CA THR A 387 -41.97 54.68 9.56
C THR A 387 -42.36 56.09 9.18
N LEU A 388 -41.74 57.09 9.81
CA LEU A 388 -41.91 58.49 9.43
C LEU A 388 -41.32 58.69 8.02
N ILE A 389 -42.14 59.17 7.08
CA ILE A 389 -41.68 59.42 5.70
C ILE A 389 -41.29 60.89 5.56
N TYR A 390 -42.21 61.81 5.85
CA TYR A 390 -41.94 63.24 5.77
C TYR A 390 -42.93 64.06 6.61
N LYS A 391 -42.61 65.35 6.80
CA LYS A 391 -43.49 66.35 7.45
C LYS A 391 -43.67 67.55 6.52
N VAL A 392 -44.88 68.08 6.41
CA VAL A 392 -45.17 69.27 5.61
C VAL A 392 -46.14 70.20 6.34
N VAL A 393 -45.95 71.51 6.24
CA VAL A 393 -46.88 72.50 6.80
C VAL A 393 -47.98 72.76 5.79
N VAL A 394 -49.23 72.65 6.24
CA VAL A 394 -50.45 72.78 5.44
C VAL A 394 -51.36 73.88 6.00
N ALA A 395 -52.17 74.45 5.12
CA ALA A 395 -53.28 75.35 5.42
C ALA A 395 -54.57 74.81 4.77
N ASP A 396 -55.73 75.39 5.04
CA ASP A 396 -57.01 74.94 4.48
C ASP A 396 -57.09 75.08 2.93
N THR A 397 -56.30 75.99 2.35
CA THR A 397 -56.12 76.12 0.88
C THR A 397 -55.05 75.19 0.30
N TYR A 398 -54.33 74.42 1.11
CA TYR A 398 -53.23 73.61 0.60
C TYR A 398 -53.78 72.46 -0.25
N PRO A 399 -53.33 72.32 -1.51
CA PRO A 399 -54.10 71.60 -2.52
C PRO A 399 -54.21 70.09 -2.22
N TRP A 400 -53.11 69.44 -1.79
CA TRP A 400 -53.12 68.06 -1.28
C TRP A 400 -51.77 67.63 -0.70
N VAL A 401 -51.76 66.63 0.17
CA VAL A 401 -50.59 65.90 0.71
C VAL A 401 -50.54 64.51 0.09
N THR A 402 -49.49 64.21 -0.68
CA THR A 402 -49.39 62.94 -1.42
C THR A 402 -49.20 61.74 -0.50
N LYS A 403 -49.98 60.67 -0.67
CA LYS A 403 -49.76 59.43 0.08
C LYS A 403 -48.47 58.76 -0.41
N PRO A 404 -47.51 58.42 0.46
CA PRO A 404 -46.35 57.65 0.07
C PRO A 404 -46.76 56.22 -0.31
N SER A 405 -45.95 55.57 -1.16
CA SER A 405 -46.04 54.12 -1.33
C SER A 405 -45.51 53.46 -0.06
N CYS A 406 -46.35 52.66 0.58
CA CYS A 406 -46.00 51.87 1.76
C CYS A 406 -46.08 50.38 1.40
N PRO A 407 -45.03 49.76 0.81
CA PRO A 407 -45.08 48.35 0.42
C PRO A 407 -45.33 47.46 1.64
N GLY A 408 -46.49 46.80 1.70
CA GLY A 408 -46.90 45.97 2.84
C GLY A 408 -47.47 46.74 4.04
N GLY A 409 -47.81 48.02 3.87
CA GLY A 409 -48.43 48.87 4.90
C GLY A 409 -49.48 49.82 4.33
N SER A 410 -50.01 50.68 5.18
CA SER A 410 -50.94 51.76 4.82
C SER A 410 -50.30 53.10 5.14
N ALA A 411 -50.41 54.03 4.21
CA ALA A 411 -50.01 55.41 4.46
C ALA A 411 -51.00 56.02 5.47
N VAL A 412 -50.48 56.70 6.49
CA VAL A 412 -51.26 57.43 7.48
C VAL A 412 -50.73 58.85 7.62
N VAL A 413 -51.61 59.76 8.04
CA VAL A 413 -51.25 61.16 8.26
C VAL A 413 -51.83 61.63 9.58
N ASP A 414 -50.98 62.24 10.40
CA ASP A 414 -51.41 62.99 11.59
C ASP A 414 -51.31 64.49 11.32
N MET A 415 -52.26 65.26 11.84
CA MET A 415 -52.28 66.71 11.68
C MET A 415 -52.06 67.37 13.04
N ILE A 416 -50.97 68.13 13.15
CA ILE A 416 -50.57 68.80 14.39
C ILE A 416 -50.78 70.31 14.22
N PRO A 417 -51.71 70.96 14.93
CA PRO A 417 -51.92 72.41 14.86
C PRO A 417 -50.62 73.19 15.12
N GLN A 418 -50.36 74.22 14.32
CA GLN A 418 -49.16 75.08 14.47
C GLN A 418 -49.52 76.51 14.87
N THR A 419 -50.68 77.02 14.45
CA THR A 419 -51.13 78.38 14.75
C THR A 419 -52.54 78.37 15.33
N THR A 420 -52.80 79.35 16.19
CA THR A 420 -54.13 79.66 16.74
C THR A 420 -54.53 81.06 16.28
N GLY A 421 -55.81 81.29 16.01
CA GLY A 421 -56.33 82.59 15.60
C GLY A 421 -57.68 82.88 16.24
N ALA A 422 -58.03 84.15 16.37
CA ALA A 422 -59.33 84.61 16.85
C ALA A 422 -59.80 85.79 15.98
N ASN A 423 -61.06 85.76 15.52
CA ASN A 423 -61.67 86.89 14.81
C ASN A 423 -62.54 87.67 15.80
N VAL A 424 -62.20 88.94 16.04
CA VAL A 424 -62.92 89.82 16.97
C VAL A 424 -63.79 90.86 16.26
N THR A 425 -63.88 90.78 14.92
CA THR A 425 -64.45 91.84 14.06
C THR A 425 -65.80 91.49 13.43
N VAL A 426 -66.25 90.23 13.51
CA VAL A 426 -67.60 89.78 13.10
C VAL A 426 -68.47 89.61 14.33
N GLY A 427 -69.78 89.89 14.21
CA GLY A 427 -70.73 89.98 15.33
C GLY A 427 -70.90 88.71 16.19
N GLN A 428 -70.29 87.59 15.81
CA GLN A 428 -70.21 86.37 16.63
C GLN A 428 -68.82 85.74 16.50
N PRO A 429 -68.12 85.41 17.61
CA PRO A 429 -66.81 84.76 17.60
C PRO A 429 -66.89 83.30 17.11
N TYR A 430 -65.76 82.71 16.73
CA TYR A 430 -65.68 81.27 16.47
C TYR A 430 -65.54 80.49 17.79
N GLU A 431 -66.28 79.39 17.92
CA GLU A 431 -66.33 78.57 19.14
C GLU A 431 -65.28 77.45 19.13
N SER A 432 -64.97 76.89 17.94
CA SER A 432 -63.96 75.83 17.83
C SER A 432 -63.29 75.80 16.45
N VAL A 433 -62.15 75.12 16.40
CA VAL A 433 -61.40 74.82 15.17
C VAL A 433 -61.29 73.32 15.05
N ILE A 434 -61.65 72.79 13.89
CA ILE A 434 -61.51 71.38 13.55
C ILE A 434 -60.41 71.22 12.50
N TYR A 435 -59.39 70.42 12.82
CA TYR A 435 -58.32 70.04 11.90
C TYR A 435 -58.57 68.61 11.42
N ARG A 436 -58.74 68.42 10.11
CA ARG A 436 -58.98 67.11 9.49
C ARG A 436 -58.16 66.94 8.23
N MET A 437 -57.85 65.69 7.91
CA MET A 437 -57.28 65.28 6.63
C MET A 437 -58.32 64.45 5.90
N ASN A 438 -58.91 65.00 4.86
CA ASN A 438 -59.89 64.29 4.05
C ASN A 438 -59.16 63.36 3.08
N ASP A 439 -59.56 62.09 3.03
CA ASP A 439 -58.96 61.12 2.13
C ASP A 439 -59.51 61.29 0.70
N GLY A 440 -58.64 61.71 -0.23
CA GLY A 440 -58.93 61.86 -1.66
C GLY A 440 -58.52 60.65 -2.51
N GLY A 441 -58.25 59.50 -1.89
CA GLY A 441 -57.75 58.29 -2.55
C GLY A 441 -56.22 58.22 -2.54
N THR A 442 -55.55 58.85 -3.50
CA THR A 442 -54.08 58.83 -3.63
C THR A 442 -53.37 59.97 -2.88
N TYR A 443 -54.14 60.87 -2.27
CA TYR A 443 -53.67 62.03 -1.51
C TYR A 443 -54.63 62.35 -0.37
N TRP A 444 -54.20 63.19 0.56
CA TRP A 444 -55.05 63.79 1.59
C TRP A 444 -55.23 65.27 1.35
N VAL A 445 -56.43 65.81 1.57
CA VAL A 445 -56.69 67.24 1.51
C VAL A 445 -56.82 67.76 2.94
N PRO A 446 -55.95 68.68 3.38
CA PRO A 446 -56.09 69.31 4.68
C PRO A 446 -57.34 70.19 4.68
N GLN A 447 -58.19 70.00 5.68
CA GLN A 447 -59.34 70.84 5.94
C GLN A 447 -59.25 71.38 7.36
N ILE A 448 -59.23 72.71 7.47
CA ILE A 448 -59.27 73.41 8.75
C ILE A 448 -60.57 74.19 8.75
N THR A 449 -61.52 73.79 9.58
CA THR A 449 -62.85 74.40 9.64
C THR A 449 -63.01 75.17 10.94
N LEU A 450 -63.46 76.42 10.83
CA LEU A 450 -63.88 77.23 11.95
C LEU A 450 -65.38 77.02 12.15
N ILE A 451 -65.84 76.87 13.40
CA ILE A 451 -67.27 76.79 13.71
C ILE A 451 -67.68 78.10 14.38
N GLN A 452 -68.64 78.81 13.80
CA GLN A 452 -69.15 80.06 14.35
C GLN A 452 -70.07 79.81 15.56
N ALA A 453 -69.84 80.55 16.65
CA ALA A 453 -70.64 80.44 17.86
C ALA A 453 -72.08 80.90 17.60
N GLY A 454 -73.07 80.10 18.01
CA GLY A 454 -74.50 80.44 17.93
C GLY A 454 -75.21 80.02 16.65
N THR A 455 -74.54 80.02 15.49
CA THR A 455 -75.12 79.51 14.22
C THR A 455 -74.66 78.09 13.90
N GLY A 456 -73.47 77.68 14.36
CA GLY A 456 -72.84 76.42 13.96
C GLY A 456 -72.40 76.41 12.49
N ALA A 457 -72.34 77.58 11.83
CA ALA A 457 -71.88 77.68 10.46
C ALA A 457 -70.39 77.31 10.35
N ASN A 458 -70.04 76.56 9.30
CA ASN A 458 -68.68 76.17 8.98
C ASN A 458 -68.03 77.22 8.09
N GLU A 459 -66.95 77.83 8.57
CA GLU A 459 -66.13 78.78 7.82
C GLU A 459 -64.74 78.19 7.53
N SER A 460 -64.05 78.74 6.52
CA SER A 460 -62.72 78.29 6.13
C SER A 460 -61.67 78.74 7.14
N GLY A 461 -60.76 77.84 7.51
CA GLY A 461 -59.60 78.15 8.35
C GLY A 461 -58.63 79.15 7.73
N ASN A 462 -58.76 79.42 6.43
CA ASN A 462 -58.00 80.47 5.75
C ASN A 462 -58.39 81.88 6.22
N ASP A 463 -59.61 82.10 6.70
CA ASP A 463 -60.08 83.39 7.21
C ASP A 463 -59.25 83.88 8.40
N LEU A 464 -58.61 82.95 9.11
CA LEU A 464 -57.69 83.19 10.21
C LEU A 464 -56.23 82.80 9.91
N ASN A 465 -55.91 82.46 8.66
CA ASN A 465 -54.58 81.99 8.23
C ASN A 465 -54.06 80.83 9.13
N LEU A 466 -54.94 79.90 9.50
CA LEU A 466 -54.58 78.77 10.35
C LEU A 466 -53.72 77.76 9.59
N ARG A 467 -52.74 77.19 10.30
CA ARG A 467 -51.78 76.22 9.77
C ARG A 467 -51.62 75.02 10.70
N ALA A 468 -51.28 73.88 10.10
CA ALA A 468 -50.93 72.66 10.81
C ALA A 468 -49.76 71.95 10.12
N THR A 469 -49.08 71.04 10.81
CA THR A 469 -48.10 70.14 10.21
C THR A 469 -48.75 68.78 9.96
N ALA A 470 -48.77 68.36 8.71
CA ALA A 470 -49.08 67.00 8.30
C ALA A 470 -47.83 66.13 8.51
N VAL A 471 -47.92 65.12 9.38
CA VAL A 471 -46.89 64.12 9.63
C VAL A 471 -47.29 62.86 8.89
N VAL A 472 -46.58 62.56 7.81
CA VAL A 472 -46.90 61.45 6.93
C VAL A 472 -46.02 60.25 7.26
N GLN A 473 -46.67 59.12 7.51
CA GLN A 473 -46.02 57.88 7.97
C GLN A 473 -46.53 56.69 7.16
N CYS A 474 -45.73 55.63 7.10
CA CYS A 474 -46.19 54.31 6.71
C CYS A 474 -46.46 53.50 7.97
N GLN A 475 -47.71 53.08 8.16
CA GLN A 475 -48.12 52.15 9.19
C GLN A 475 -48.11 50.73 8.61
N TYR A 476 -47.30 49.85 9.18
CA TYR A 476 -47.29 48.44 8.85
C TYR A 476 -48.20 47.67 9.83
N TYR A 477 -48.85 46.62 9.39
CA TYR A 477 -49.65 45.78 10.29
C TYR A 477 -48.73 44.77 10.96
N ASN A 478 -48.64 44.80 12.30
CA ASN A 478 -47.89 43.81 13.10
C ASN A 478 -48.66 42.50 13.32
N GLY A 479 -49.43 42.06 12.33
CA GLY A 479 -50.18 40.82 12.36
C GLY A 479 -50.34 40.30 10.94
N ALA A 480 -50.45 38.97 10.79
CA ALA A 480 -50.76 38.36 9.51
C ALA A 480 -51.94 39.12 8.89
N ALA A 481 -51.73 39.63 7.67
CA ALA A 481 -52.81 40.27 6.92
C ALA A 481 -54.03 39.34 6.99
N PRO A 482 -55.21 39.80 7.42
CA PRO A 482 -56.41 38.99 7.28
C PRO A 482 -56.49 38.66 5.79
N GLY A 483 -56.32 37.37 5.45
CA GLY A 483 -56.26 36.92 4.07
C GLY A 483 -57.50 37.42 3.35
N TYR A 484 -57.28 38.23 2.32
CA TYR A 484 -58.28 38.50 1.29
C TYR A 484 -58.35 37.32 0.33
#